data_AF-A0ABD5DIZ0-F1
#
_entry.id   AF-A0ABD5DIZ0-F1
#
_cell.length_a   1.000
_cell.length_b   1.000
_cell.length_c   1.000
_cell.angle_alpha   90.00
_cell.angle_beta   90.00
_cell.angle_gamma   90.00
#
_symmetry.space_group_name_H-M   'P 1'
#
loop_
_entity.id
_entity.type
_entity.pdbx_description
1 polymer ?
#
loop_
_entity_poly.entity_id
_entity_poly.type
_entity_poly.pdbx_seq_one_letter_code
_entity_poly.pdbx_strand_id
1 'polypeptide(L)'
;DPHSVPVHNHIRGDDPLRLVGEKLIKDNVAAMHASLDVNTEETLREAVTLLRNARRVIVTGIGASGLVARNFSWKLMKIGINAVS
;
A
#
# COMPACT_ATOMS: atom_id res chain seq x y z
N ASP A 1 -14.90 31.59 -4.81
CA ASP A 1 -14.42 32.16 -3.54
C ASP A 1 -12.89 32.10 -3.53
N PRO A 2 -12.13 33.18 -3.28
CA PRO A 2 -10.69 33.25 -3.53
C PRO A 2 -9.80 32.35 -2.66
N HIS A 3 -10.35 31.51 -1.76
CA HIS A 3 -9.54 30.81 -0.75
C HIS A 3 -9.93 29.35 -0.51
N SER A 4 -10.30 28.62 -1.54
CA SER A 4 -10.43 27.17 -1.42
C SER A 4 -9.06 26.53 -1.68
N VAL A 5 -8.33 26.25 -0.60
CA VAL A 5 -6.95 25.73 -0.61
C VAL A 5 -6.96 24.20 -0.63
N PRO A 6 -6.17 23.55 -1.51
CA PRO A 6 -5.97 22.11 -1.45
C PRO A 6 -5.29 21.69 -0.14
N VAL A 7 -5.87 20.70 0.55
CA VAL A 7 -5.33 20.15 1.80
C VAL A 7 -4.61 18.83 1.53
N HIS A 8 -5.10 18.03 0.57
CA HIS A 8 -4.51 16.76 0.18
C HIS A 8 -4.96 16.39 -1.23
N ASN A 9 -4.03 16.24 -2.17
CA ASN A 9 -4.32 16.01 -3.59
C ASN A 9 -5.39 16.99 -4.11
N HIS A 10 -6.56 16.47 -4.50
CA HIS A 10 -7.69 17.24 -5.02
C HIS A 10 -8.72 17.63 -3.95
N ILE A 11 -8.51 17.24 -2.69
CA ILE A 11 -9.36 17.60 -1.54
C ILE A 11 -9.08 19.04 -1.15
N ARG A 12 -10.14 19.83 -1.08
CA ARG A 12 -10.12 21.25 -0.76
C ARG A 12 -10.69 21.46 0.64
N GLY A 13 -10.19 22.46 1.37
CA GLY A 13 -10.56 22.67 2.78
C GLY A 13 -12.04 22.98 3.03
N ASP A 14 -12.78 23.36 2.00
CA ASP A 14 -14.20 23.69 1.99
C ASP A 14 -15.08 22.60 1.32
N ASP A 15 -14.50 21.47 0.92
CA ASP A 15 -15.29 20.37 0.36
C ASP A 15 -16.30 19.82 1.40
N PRO A 16 -17.57 19.59 1.03
CA PRO A 16 -18.49 18.83 1.86
C PRO A 16 -17.93 17.44 2.17
N LEU A 17 -18.15 16.91 3.39
CA LEU A 17 -17.58 15.62 3.83
C LEU A 17 -17.86 14.45 2.85
N ARG A 18 -19.03 14.46 2.21
CA ARG A 18 -19.35 13.47 1.18
C ARG A 18 -18.38 13.54 -0.01
N LEU A 19 -18.11 14.75 -0.50
CA LEU A 19 -17.20 14.97 -1.62
C LEU A 19 -15.76 14.64 -1.24
N VAL A 20 -15.35 14.92 0.01
CA VAL A 20 -14.06 14.48 0.56
C VAL A 20 -13.94 12.94 0.47
N GLY A 21 -14.97 12.22 0.92
CA GLY A 21 -15.02 10.75 0.83
C GLY A 21 -14.94 10.23 -0.61
N GLU A 22 -15.69 10.83 -1.53
CA GLU A 22 -15.66 10.49 -2.97
C GLU A 22 -14.26 10.70 -3.58
N LYS A 23 -13.58 11.79 -3.21
CA LYS A 23 -12.20 12.09 -3.64
C LYS A 23 -11.19 11.08 -3.07
N LEU A 24 -11.29 10.75 -1.79
CA LEU A 24 -10.42 9.74 -1.15
C LEU A 24 -10.56 8.36 -1.80
N ILE A 25 -11.79 7.92 -2.08
CA ILE A 25 -12.03 6.64 -2.77
C ILE A 25 -11.42 6.67 -4.16
N LYS A 26 -11.62 7.75 -4.92
CA LYS A 26 -11.03 7.92 -6.26
C LYS A 26 -9.51 7.84 -6.22
N ASP A 27 -8.87 8.56 -5.30
CA ASP A 27 -7.41 8.56 -5.15
C ASP A 27 -6.89 7.18 -4.76
N ASN A 28 -7.58 6.46 -3.87
CA ASN A 28 -7.22 5.09 -3.50
C ASN A 28 -7.34 4.12 -4.69
N VAL A 29 -8.40 4.23 -5.50
CA VAL A 29 -8.55 3.42 -6.73
C VAL A 29 -7.45 3.74 -7.74
N ALA A 30 -7.13 5.01 -7.94
CA ALA A 30 -6.02 5.41 -8.81
C ALA A 30 -4.67 4.86 -8.32
N ALA A 31 -4.41 4.89 -7.01
CA ALA A 31 -3.20 4.31 -6.42
C ALA A 31 -3.13 2.79 -6.59
N MET A 32 -4.26 2.08 -6.49
CA MET A 32 -4.32 0.64 -6.77
C MET A 32 -4.00 0.32 -8.23
N HIS A 33 -4.53 1.10 -9.19
CA HIS A 33 -4.21 0.93 -10.61
C HIS A 33 -2.73 1.20 -10.88
N ALA A 34 -2.18 2.32 -10.38
CA ALA A 34 -0.77 2.63 -10.53
C ALA A 34 0.14 1.54 -9.92
N SER A 35 -0.27 0.96 -8.79
CA SER A 35 0.45 -0.16 -8.15
C SER A 35 0.41 -1.42 -9.03
N LEU A 36 -0.71 -1.71 -9.68
CA LEU A 36 -0.82 -2.84 -10.61
C LEU A 36 0.07 -2.61 -11.84
N ASP A 37 0.07 -1.41 -12.41
CA ASP A 37 0.79 -1.09 -13.64
C ASP A 37 2.31 -1.25 -13.49
N VAL A 38 2.87 -0.91 -12.32
CA VAL A 38 4.33 -1.05 -12.05
C VAL A 38 4.74 -2.47 -11.63
N ASN A 39 3.79 -3.33 -11.24
CA ASN A 39 4.06 -4.70 -10.79
C ASN A 39 3.65 -5.70 -11.88
N THR A 40 4.55 -5.93 -12.83
CA THR A 40 4.31 -6.91 -13.90
C THR A 40 4.14 -8.33 -13.35
N GLU A 41 3.41 -9.17 -14.07
CA GLU A 41 3.22 -10.58 -13.68
C GLU A 41 4.56 -11.32 -13.52
N GLU A 42 5.53 -11.03 -14.38
CA GLU A 42 6.88 -11.62 -14.32
C GLU A 42 7.59 -11.27 -13.01
N THR A 43 7.61 -9.98 -12.65
CA THR A 43 8.22 -9.51 -11.38
C THR A 43 7.54 -10.14 -10.16
N LEU A 44 6.21 -10.29 -10.20
CA LEU A 44 5.46 -10.94 -9.12
C LEU A 44 5.80 -12.44 -9.02
N ARG A 45 5.94 -13.15 -10.15
CA ARG A 45 6.36 -14.56 -10.19
C ARG A 45 7.76 -14.75 -9.64
N GLU A 46 8.69 -13.87 -9.99
CA GLU A 46 10.05 -13.87 -9.45
C GLU A 46 10.05 -13.67 -7.93
N ALA A 47 9.32 -12.66 -7.43
CA ALA A 47 9.18 -12.40 -6.00
C ALA A 47 8.60 -13.61 -5.24
N VAL A 48 7.57 -14.26 -5.79
CA VAL A 48 6.99 -15.49 -5.21
C VAL A 48 8.02 -16.62 -5.17
N THR A 49 8.82 -16.78 -6.21
CA THR A 49 9.87 -17.80 -6.29
C THR A 49 10.93 -17.56 -5.21
N LEU A 50 11.39 -16.32 -5.06
CA LEU A 50 12.34 -15.92 -4.01
C LEU A 50 11.77 -16.20 -2.61
N LEU A 51 10.51 -15.82 -2.35
CA LEU A 51 9.86 -16.06 -1.07
C LEU A 51 9.71 -17.55 -0.75
N ARG A 52 9.36 -18.38 -1.75
CA ARG A 52 9.21 -19.84 -1.57
C ARG A 52 10.52 -20.55 -1.27
N ASN A 53 11.62 -20.06 -1.84
CA ASN A 53 12.94 -20.65 -1.67
C ASN A 53 13.71 -20.10 -0.45
N ALA A 54 13.20 -19.04 0.19
CA ALA A 54 13.85 -18.43 1.34
C ALA A 54 13.72 -19.30 2.60
N ARG A 55 14.84 -19.55 3.27
CA ARG A 55 14.86 -20.19 4.61
C ARG A 55 14.24 -19.30 5.69
N ARG A 56 14.40 -17.98 5.54
CA ARG A 56 13.88 -16.95 6.44
C ARG A 56 13.72 -15.63 5.67
N VAL A 57 12.63 -14.93 5.92
CA VAL A 57 12.33 -13.60 5.37
C VAL A 57 12.38 -12.57 6.50
N ILE A 58 13.08 -11.46 6.28
CA ILE A 58 13.15 -10.34 7.22
C ILE A 58 12.48 -9.15 6.53
N VAL A 59 11.42 -8.61 7.14
CA VAL A 59 10.66 -7.48 6.60
C VAL A 59 10.83 -6.28 7.51
N THR A 60 11.63 -5.31 7.10
CA THR A 60 11.89 -4.10 7.88
C THR A 60 11.10 -2.90 7.35
N GLY A 61 10.75 -1.98 8.24
CA GLY A 61 10.09 -0.72 7.90
C GLY A 61 10.06 0.23 9.10
N ILE A 62 10.09 1.53 8.84
CA ILE A 62 10.09 2.58 9.86
C ILE A 62 8.76 3.35 9.81
N GLY A 63 8.24 3.75 10.97
CA GLY A 63 6.98 4.51 11.08
C GLY A 63 5.78 3.73 10.54
N ALA A 64 4.95 4.37 9.70
CA ALA A 64 3.79 3.73 9.08
C ALA A 64 4.19 2.47 8.26
N SER A 65 5.33 2.49 7.58
CA SER A 65 5.85 1.33 6.86
C SER A 65 6.23 0.18 7.79
N GLY A 66 6.58 0.45 9.04
CA GLY A 66 6.81 -0.58 10.06
C GLY A 66 5.54 -1.34 10.43
N LEU A 67 4.39 -0.65 10.48
CA LEU A 67 3.09 -1.29 10.69
C LEU A 67 2.72 -2.21 9.51
N VAL A 68 3.00 -1.76 8.28
CA VAL A 68 2.79 -2.56 7.07
C VAL A 68 3.72 -3.78 7.03
N ALA A 69 5.00 -3.60 7.37
CA ALA A 69 5.99 -4.66 7.44
C ALA A 69 5.56 -5.76 8.44
N ARG A 70 5.12 -5.37 9.63
CA ARG A 70 4.61 -6.32 10.65
C ARG A 70 3.38 -7.09 10.17
N ASN A 71 2.43 -6.40 9.54
CA ASN A 71 1.25 -7.04 8.96
C ASN A 71 1.65 -8.04 7.85
N PHE A 72 2.60 -7.67 6.98
CA PHE A 72 3.07 -8.54 5.91
C PHE A 72 3.80 -9.77 6.46
N SER A 73 4.72 -9.61 7.42
CA SER A 73 5.38 -10.74 8.10
C SER A 73 4.38 -11.73 8.69
N TRP A 74 3.33 -11.24 9.36
CA TRP A 74 2.27 -12.11 9.87
C TRP A 74 1.50 -12.85 8.77
N LYS A 75 1.23 -12.20 7.63
CA LYS A 75 0.57 -12.87 6.50
C LYS A 75 1.45 -13.96 5.88
N LEU A 76 2.75 -13.72 5.76
CA LEU A 76 3.72 -14.73 5.32
C LEU A 76 3.76 -15.93 6.29
N MET A 77 3.80 -15.67 7.59
CA MET A 77 3.77 -16.72 8.61
C MET A 77 2.49 -17.56 8.55
N LYS A 78 1.33 -16.94 8.31
CA LYS A 78 0.06 -17.66 8.16
C LYS A 78 0.05 -18.68 7.02
N ILE A 79 0.88 -18.47 6.00
CA ILE A 79 1.01 -19.39 4.85
C ILE A 79 2.27 -20.27 4.94
N GLY A 80 2.88 -20.36 6.12
CA GLY A 80 4.02 -21.26 6.39
C GLY A 80 5.39 -20.70 6.00
N ILE A 81 5.48 -19.43 5.61
CA ILE A 81 6.77 -18.78 5.32
C ILE A 81 7.35 -18.21 6.63
N ASN A 82 8.57 -18.64 6.98
CA ASN A 82 9.28 -18.18 8.17
C ASN A 82 9.71 -16.71 8.03
N ALA A 83 8.85 -15.78 8.49
CA ALA A 83 9.06 -14.34 8.39
C ALA A 83 9.14 -13.65 9.76
N VAL A 84 9.90 -12.56 9.85
CA VAL A 84 9.97 -11.68 11.02
C VAL A 84 10.01 -10.22 10.57
N SER A 85 9.35 -9.32 11.31
CA SER A 85 9.51 -7.87 11.17
C SER A 85 10.30 -7.27 12.31
#